data_AF-A0A831V0E9-F1
#
_entry.id   AF-A0A831V0E9-F1
#
_cell.length_a   1.000
_cell.length_b   1.000
_cell.length_c   1.000
_cell.angle_alpha   90.00
_cell.angle_beta   90.00
_cell.angle_gamma   90.00
#
_symmetry.space_group_name_H-M   'P 1'
#
loop_
_entity.id
_entity.type
_entity.pdbx_description
1 polymer ?
#
loop_
_entity_poly.entity_id
_entity_poly.type
_entity_poly.pdbx_seq_one_letter_code
_entity_poly.pdbx_strand_id
1 'polypeptide(L)'
;MAEQEPEKKIIVDEDWKTQAQREKEALETEQQTGPDEQDQRGELPPANLTALISMFATQAMFGLGLIHEEGSQPPPPDPVMARFNIDMLQTLEDKTQGNLTEEEAQMLQTTLAQLRMVFVQVFG
;
A
#
# COMPACT_ATOMS: atom_id res chain seq x y z
N MET A 1 -0.11 53.73 62.42
CA MET A 1 0.85 52.64 62.69
C MET A 1 0.38 51.41 61.92
N ALA A 2 1.27 50.87 61.06
CA ALA A 2 1.51 49.47 60.66
C ALA A 2 0.50 48.38 61.13
N GLU A 3 0.18 47.29 60.41
CA GLU A 3 0.84 46.59 59.29
C GLU A 3 -0.02 45.39 58.83
N GLN A 4 0.30 44.88 57.62
CA GLN A 4 0.24 43.48 57.16
C GLN A 4 -1.07 42.87 56.59
N GLU A 5 -1.03 42.62 55.26
CA GLU A 5 -1.78 41.59 54.51
C GLU A 5 -1.29 40.16 54.86
N PRO A 6 -2.02 39.09 54.47
CA PRO A 6 -1.57 38.37 53.27
C PRO A 6 -2.67 37.79 52.35
N GLU A 7 -2.53 38.10 51.07
CA GLU A 7 -2.53 37.20 49.89
C GLU A 7 -3.44 35.96 49.86
N LYS A 8 -4.57 36.04 49.13
CA LYS A 8 -5.13 34.88 48.40
C LYS A 8 -4.53 34.86 47.00
N LYS A 9 -3.40 34.16 46.84
CA LYS A 9 -2.84 33.78 45.53
C LYS A 9 -3.83 32.86 44.82
N ILE A 10 -4.39 33.36 43.73
CA ILE A 10 -5.12 32.58 42.72
C ILE A 10 -4.08 31.69 42.03
N ILE A 11 -4.12 30.39 42.31
CA ILE A 11 -3.19 29.39 41.78
C ILE A 11 -3.82 28.82 40.49
N VAL A 12 -3.93 29.64 39.44
CA VAL A 12 -4.32 29.20 38.09
C VAL A 12 -3.76 30.20 37.08
N ASP A 13 -2.61 29.91 36.45
CA ASP A 13 -2.32 30.27 35.03
C ASP A 13 -1.01 29.68 34.46
N GLU A 14 -0.13 29.05 35.25
CA GLU A 14 1.16 28.52 34.74
C GLU A 14 1.22 26.99 34.53
N ASP A 15 0.36 26.20 35.17
CA ASP A 15 0.40 24.73 35.03
C ASP A 15 -0.13 24.25 33.67
N TRP A 16 -1.14 24.93 33.10
CA TRP A 16 -1.77 24.48 31.85
C TRP A 16 -0.93 24.74 30.60
N LYS A 17 -0.23 25.88 30.53
CA LYS A 17 0.70 26.20 29.43
C LYS A 17 1.90 25.27 29.42
N THR A 18 2.37 24.90 30.61
CA THR A 18 3.48 23.95 30.79
C THR A 18 3.09 22.54 30.36
N GLN A 19 1.85 22.11 30.62
CA GLN A 19 1.33 20.83 30.12
C GLN A 19 1.15 20.82 28.60
N ALA A 20 0.59 21.88 28.00
CA ALA A 20 0.41 21.96 26.56
C ALA A 20 1.74 21.95 25.79
N GLN A 21 2.78 22.61 26.34
CA GLN A 21 4.12 22.60 25.75
C GLN A 21 4.77 21.21 25.87
N ARG A 22 4.61 20.55 27.04
CA ARG A 22 5.20 19.24 27.31
C ARG A 22 4.51 18.12 26.54
N GLU A 23 3.20 18.21 26.28
CA GLU A 23 2.50 17.34 25.33
C GLU A 23 2.98 17.58 23.90
N LYS A 24 3.14 18.84 23.48
CA LYS A 24 3.59 19.15 22.13
C LYS A 24 5.02 18.67 21.86
N GLU A 25 5.94 18.87 22.80
CA GLU A 25 7.31 18.33 22.72
C GLU A 25 7.35 16.80 22.84
N ALA A 26 6.48 16.18 23.64
CA ALA A 26 6.38 14.72 23.70
C ALA A 26 5.86 14.13 22.38
N LEU A 27 4.87 14.77 21.75
CA LEU A 27 4.38 14.41 20.41
C LEU A 27 5.42 14.64 19.32
N GLU A 28 6.24 15.70 19.40
CA GLU A 28 7.34 15.96 18.46
C GLU A 28 8.51 14.97 18.67
N THR A 29 8.75 14.53 19.91
CA THR A 29 9.77 13.52 20.22
C THR A 29 9.31 12.11 19.84
N GLU A 30 8.05 11.74 20.08
CA GLU A 30 7.45 10.47 19.63
C GLU A 30 7.29 10.41 18.10
N GLN A 31 7.10 11.54 17.41
CA GLN A 31 7.14 11.60 15.95
C GLN A 31 8.56 11.47 15.37
N GLN A 32 9.61 11.72 16.17
CA GLN A 32 11.01 11.64 15.74
C GLN A 32 11.76 10.40 16.26
N THR A 33 11.21 9.65 17.22
CA THR A 33 11.81 8.42 17.76
C THR A 33 10.81 7.26 17.86
N GLY A 34 9.86 7.19 16.92
CA GLY A 34 9.34 5.88 16.54
C GLY A 34 10.53 5.02 16.08
N PRO A 35 10.67 3.75 16.55
CA PRO A 35 11.73 2.90 16.06
C PRO A 35 11.69 2.91 14.54
N ASP A 36 12.87 2.98 13.95
CA ASP A 36 13.19 2.73 12.56
C ASP A 36 12.76 1.28 12.21
N GLU A 37 11.44 1.03 12.20
CA GLU A 37 10.76 0.01 11.41
C GLU A 37 10.47 0.59 10.02
N GLN A 38 11.33 1.51 9.57
CA GLN A 38 11.51 1.78 8.16
C GLN A 38 12.24 0.57 7.58
N ASP A 39 11.50 -0.11 6.70
CA ASP A 39 12.08 -0.71 5.50
C ASP A 39 12.64 -2.15 5.59
N GLN A 40 11.88 -3.07 6.20
CA GLN A 40 11.81 -4.45 5.66
C GLN A 40 10.63 -4.64 4.68
N ARG A 41 9.81 -3.61 4.50
CA ARG A 41 8.82 -3.53 3.42
C ARG A 41 9.52 -2.89 2.23
N GLY A 42 10.39 -3.64 1.57
CA GLY A 42 11.27 -3.12 0.51
C GLY A 42 10.55 -2.13 -0.41
N GLU A 43 11.28 -1.09 -0.82
CA GLU A 43 10.77 0.04 -1.60
C GLU A 43 9.67 -0.39 -2.59
N LEU A 44 8.44 0.07 -2.34
CA LEU A 44 7.33 -0.20 -3.25
C LEU A 44 7.70 0.33 -4.63
N PRO A 45 7.46 -0.45 -5.71
CA PRO A 45 7.77 0.01 -7.05
C PRO A 45 7.06 1.34 -7.32
N PRO A 46 7.65 2.22 -8.13
CA PRO A 46 7.03 3.50 -8.45
C PRO A 46 5.61 3.28 -8.95
N ALA A 47 4.66 4.03 -8.42
CA ALA A 47 3.24 3.91 -8.78
C ALA A 47 3.05 4.36 -10.24
N ASN A 48 3.12 3.39 -11.16
CA ASN A 48 2.94 3.58 -12.59
C ASN A 48 2.12 2.44 -13.18
N LEU A 49 1.73 2.58 -14.46
CA LEU A 49 0.88 1.60 -15.13
C LEU A 49 1.57 0.23 -15.21
N THR A 50 2.87 0.19 -15.51
CA THR A 50 3.68 -1.03 -15.55
C THR A 50 3.65 -1.82 -14.25
N ALA A 51 3.75 -1.14 -13.11
CA ALA A 51 3.64 -1.75 -11.79
C ALA A 51 2.22 -2.32 -11.56
N LEU A 52 1.19 -1.59 -12.00
CA LEU A 52 -0.20 -2.06 -11.89
C LEU A 52 -0.45 -3.31 -12.75
N ILE A 53 0.04 -3.33 -13.99
CA ILE A 53 -0.02 -4.49 -14.89
C ILE A 53 0.67 -5.69 -14.24
N SER A 54 1.89 -5.48 -13.72
CA SER A 54 2.67 -6.53 -13.07
C SER A 54 1.96 -7.10 -11.84
N MET A 55 1.31 -6.25 -11.05
CA MET A 55 0.54 -6.64 -9.88
C MET A 55 -0.64 -7.56 -10.25
N PHE A 56 -1.47 -7.16 -11.21
CA PHE A 56 -2.60 -7.99 -11.66
C PHE A 56 -2.13 -9.26 -12.38
N ALA A 57 -1.02 -9.19 -13.14
CA ALA A 57 -0.44 -10.36 -13.78
C ALA A 57 0.03 -11.40 -12.75
N THR A 58 0.70 -10.96 -11.69
CA THR A 58 1.15 -11.83 -10.59
C THR A 58 -0.05 -12.47 -9.88
N GLN A 59 -1.10 -11.70 -9.61
CA GLN A 59 -2.32 -12.23 -9.01
C GLN A 59 -3.05 -13.23 -9.93
N ALA A 60 -3.07 -12.98 -11.24
CA ALA A 60 -3.60 -13.93 -12.21
C ALA A 60 -2.78 -15.24 -12.21
N MET A 61 -1.44 -15.15 -12.19
CA MET A 61 -0.55 -16.30 -12.10
C MET A 61 -0.74 -17.09 -10.80
N PHE A 62 -1.00 -16.41 -9.68
CA PHE A 62 -1.35 -17.05 -8.41
C PHE A 62 -2.69 -17.81 -8.53
N GLY A 63 -3.71 -17.19 -9.11
CA GLY A 63 -4.99 -17.85 -9.40
C GLY A 63 -4.85 -19.04 -10.35
N LEU A 64 -3.91 -18.99 -11.29
CA LEU A 64 -3.57 -20.10 -12.18
C LEU A 64 -2.77 -21.22 -11.49
N GLY A 65 -2.35 -21.04 -10.23
CA GLY A 65 -1.51 -21.98 -9.50
C GLY A 65 -0.06 -22.03 -9.98
N LEU A 66 0.39 -21.03 -10.75
CA LEU A 66 1.77 -20.97 -11.28
C LEU A 66 2.78 -20.44 -10.25
N ILE A 67 2.30 -19.68 -9.27
CA ILE A 67 3.11 -19.10 -8.21
C ILE A 67 2.60 -19.63 -6.88
N HIS A 68 3.50 -20.15 -6.07
CA HIS A 68 3.23 -20.56 -4.69
C HIS A 68 4.45 -20.25 -3.83
N GLU A 69 4.24 -20.09 -2.52
CA GLU A 69 5.36 -19.92 -1.60
C GLU A 69 6.23 -21.19 -1.55
N GLU A 70 7.54 -20.97 -1.46
CA GLU A 70 8.52 -22.05 -1.31
C GLU A 70 8.37 -22.68 0.08
N GLY A 71 8.06 -23.98 0.12
CA GLY A 71 7.78 -24.71 1.37
C GLY A 71 6.31 -24.88 1.73
N SER A 72 5.37 -24.27 0.98
CA SER A 72 3.93 -24.52 1.10
C SER A 72 3.44 -25.53 0.05
N GLN A 73 2.32 -26.19 0.30
CA GLN A 73 1.66 -26.95 -0.77
C GLN A 73 1.12 -25.98 -1.81
N PRO A 74 1.28 -26.26 -3.12
CA PRO A 74 0.69 -25.44 -4.17
C PRO A 74 -0.81 -25.31 -3.92
N PRO A 75 -1.35 -24.09 -3.76
CA PRO A 75 -2.79 -23.92 -3.60
C PRO A 75 -3.48 -24.47 -4.85
N PRO A 76 -4.69 -25.04 -4.70
CA PRO A 76 -5.46 -25.47 -5.86
C PRO A 76 -5.73 -24.26 -6.76
N PRO A 77 -5.58 -24.39 -8.09
CA PRO A 77 -5.89 -23.32 -9.03
C PRO A 77 -7.32 -22.78 -8.82
N ASP A 78 -7.46 -21.46 -8.77
CA ASP A 78 -8.74 -20.75 -8.66
C ASP A 78 -9.08 -20.06 -9.99
N PRO A 79 -9.96 -20.67 -10.81
CA PRO A 79 -10.34 -20.11 -12.10
C PRO A 79 -11.11 -18.80 -11.97
N VAL A 80 -11.83 -18.58 -10.86
CA VAL A 80 -12.60 -17.35 -10.65
C VAL A 80 -11.63 -16.20 -10.41
N MET A 81 -10.63 -16.40 -9.56
CA MET A 81 -9.62 -15.40 -9.25
C MET A 81 -8.73 -15.11 -10.46
N ALA A 82 -8.27 -16.16 -11.17
CA ALA A 82 -7.47 -15.98 -12.39
C ALA A 82 -8.23 -15.17 -13.46
N ARG A 83 -9.49 -15.53 -13.72
CA ARG A 83 -10.32 -14.83 -14.69
C ARG A 83 -10.56 -13.37 -14.30
N PHE A 84 -10.89 -13.10 -13.04
CA PHE A 84 -11.12 -11.74 -12.56
C PHE A 84 -9.93 -10.83 -12.82
N ASN A 85 -8.71 -11.30 -12.55
CA ASN A 85 -7.49 -10.52 -12.78
C ASN A 85 -7.20 -10.30 -14.28
N ILE A 86 -7.46 -11.30 -15.13
CA ILE A 86 -7.37 -11.16 -16.59
C ILE A 86 -8.38 -10.14 -17.11
N ASP A 87 -9.62 -10.18 -16.62
CA ASP A 87 -10.68 -9.24 -16.99
C ASP A 87 -10.37 -7.81 -16.49
N MET A 88 -9.67 -7.66 -15.36
CA MET A 88 -9.16 -6.36 -14.91
C MET A 88 -8.07 -5.81 -15.81
N LEU A 89 -7.12 -6.63 -16.24
CA LEU A 89 -6.12 -6.22 -17.23
C LEU A 89 -6.78 -5.81 -18.56
N GLN A 90 -7.83 -6.51 -18.99
CA GLN A 90 -8.59 -6.14 -20.19
C GLN A 90 -9.33 -4.81 -20.00
N THR A 91 -9.94 -4.60 -18.82
CA THR A 91 -10.58 -3.32 -18.50
C THR A 91 -9.58 -2.17 -18.51
N LEU A 92 -8.35 -2.39 -18.02
CA LEU A 92 -7.27 -1.42 -18.10
C LEU A 92 -6.90 -1.13 -19.56
N GLU A 93 -6.76 -2.15 -20.40
CA GLU A 93 -6.49 -1.98 -21.84
C GLU A 93 -7.55 -1.09 -22.48
N ASP A 94 -8.83 -1.42 -22.30
CA ASP A 94 -9.96 -0.68 -22.87
C ASP A 94 -10.02 0.77 -22.38
N LYS A 95 -9.73 1.00 -21.09
CA LYS A 95 -9.82 2.33 -20.47
C LYS A 95 -8.60 3.21 -20.69
N THR A 96 -7.46 2.62 -21.04
CA THR A 96 -6.20 3.36 -21.27
C THR A 96 -5.89 3.55 -22.75
N GLN A 97 -6.71 3.02 -23.67
CA GLN A 97 -6.54 3.22 -25.11
C GLN A 97 -6.33 4.70 -25.48
N GLY A 98 -5.29 4.97 -26.28
CA GLY A 98 -4.92 6.32 -26.70
C GLY A 98 -4.12 7.12 -25.67
N ASN A 99 -3.93 6.62 -24.45
CA ASN A 99 -3.09 7.21 -23.41
C ASN A 99 -1.89 6.34 -23.04
N LEU A 100 -1.66 5.25 -23.78
CA LEU A 100 -0.54 4.32 -23.56
C LEU A 100 0.67 4.73 -24.38
N THR A 101 1.85 4.60 -23.78
CA THR A 101 3.10 4.53 -24.53
C THR A 101 3.19 3.20 -25.30
N GLU A 102 4.06 3.14 -26.31
CA GLU A 102 4.25 1.92 -27.10
C GLU A 102 4.71 0.74 -26.23
N GLU A 103 5.60 1.00 -25.27
CA GLU A 103 6.09 -0.01 -24.32
C GLU A 103 4.99 -0.52 -23.39
N GLU A 104 4.16 0.37 -22.83
CA GLU A 104 3.03 -0.02 -21.97
C GLU A 104 1.98 -0.83 -22.74
N ALA A 105 1.64 -0.38 -23.95
CA ALA A 105 0.69 -1.08 -24.81
C ALA A 105 1.19 -2.49 -25.17
N GLN A 106 2.46 -2.61 -25.54
CA GLN A 106 3.06 -3.90 -25.87
C GLN A 106 3.12 -4.83 -24.66
N MET A 107 3.50 -4.31 -23.49
CA MET A 107 3.53 -5.07 -22.24
C MET A 107 2.13 -5.58 -21.89
N LEU A 108 1.12 -4.73 -21.93
CA LEU A 108 -0.26 -5.09 -21.59
C LEU A 108 -0.83 -6.16 -22.53
N GLN A 109 -0.68 -5.96 -23.84
CA GLN A 109 -1.14 -6.92 -24.85
C GLN A 109 -0.45 -8.27 -24.72
N THR A 110 0.87 -8.27 -24.54
CA THR A 110 1.67 -9.50 -24.39
C THR A 110 1.26 -10.26 -23.13
N THR A 111 1.10 -9.54 -22.02
CA THR A 111 0.69 -10.10 -20.73
C THR A 111 -0.72 -10.72 -20.83
N LEU A 112 -1.69 -9.99 -21.41
CA LEU A 112 -3.05 -10.48 -21.62
C LEU A 112 -3.09 -11.73 -22.51
N ALA A 113 -2.35 -11.73 -23.61
CA ALA A 113 -2.29 -12.87 -24.53
C ALA A 113 -1.74 -14.13 -23.83
N GLN A 114 -0.63 -13.98 -23.09
CA GLN A 114 -0.02 -15.08 -22.36
C GLN A 114 -0.95 -15.63 -21.28
N LEU A 115 -1.51 -14.75 -20.42
CA LEU A 115 -2.39 -15.18 -19.34
C LEU A 115 -3.66 -15.87 -19.85
N ARG A 116 -4.28 -15.37 -20.93
CA ARG A 116 -5.44 -16.03 -21.55
C ARG A 116 -5.09 -17.41 -22.11
N MET A 117 -3.94 -17.55 -22.75
CA MET A 117 -3.48 -18.83 -23.27
C MET A 117 -3.28 -19.84 -22.13
N VAL A 118 -2.58 -19.45 -21.07
CA VAL A 118 -2.36 -20.30 -19.90
C VAL A 118 -3.68 -20.64 -19.21
N PHE A 119 -4.60 -19.68 -19.08
CA PHE A 119 -5.92 -19.92 -18.51
C PHE A 119 -6.68 -21.03 -19.25
N VAL A 120 -6.69 -21.00 -20.58
CA VAL A 120 -7.31 -22.06 -21.38
C VAL A 120 -6.57 -23.38 -21.25
N GLN A 121 -5.24 -23.37 -21.12
CA GLN A 121 -4.47 -24.61 -20.93
C GLN A 121 -4.70 -25.26 -19.55
N VAL A 122 -4.92 -24.46 -18.52
CA VAL A 122 -5.11 -24.95 -17.14
C VAL A 122 -6.58 -25.32 -16.87
N PHE A 123 -7.54 -24.62 -17.47
CA PHE A 123 -8.97 -24.74 -17.15
C PHE A 123 -9.88 -25.12 -18.33
N GLY A 124 -9.35 -25.23 -19.55
CA GLY A 124 -10.10 -25.64 -20.75
C GLY A 124 -10.04 -27.15 -20.99
#